data_AF-A0A2K2H6P8-F1
#
_entry.id   AF-A0A2K2H6P8-F1
#
_cell.length_a   1.000
_cell.length_b   1.000
_cell.length_c   1.000
_cell.angle_alpha   90.00
_cell.angle_beta   90.00
_cell.angle_gamma   90.00
#
_symmetry.space_group_name_H-M   'P 1'
#
loop_
_entity.id
_entity.type
_entity.pdbx_description
1 polymer ?
#
loop_
_entity_poly.entity_id
_entity_poly.type
_entity_poly.pdbx_seq_one_letter_code
_entity_poly.pdbx_strand_id
1 'polypeptide(L)'
;MNASLSEFKETILEHLLNLLWRQWTAIGVSGYGSAEEAKVVDPEALLLLTLTVARYDARLFDEVLGWLEINGGYLNVQRLQNLVRRFDFQAKAELSAVADRLGRESSVALKWKKLAATYSQDAELPLFYMRDGRPMPLPDNCDVIFQCHGLLRPPVRTRGLSQSFPRDGMPTLLLRLRALLGVNLRCEILCLLGSVDEIHPSLIARLTGQNPRSIQNVLAEMVHSGVVQVRTRAREKVYSLSMGTLDALLRPNGFTPWQNSVPLFRALEILWLGVTAPKRQNLGPLLRASEWRRLAKEIRVLLGDAGMGQPLREGSLFAGEKYCAVFQEDIRKFIAGL
;
A
#
# COMPACT_ATOMS: atom_id res chain seq x y z
N MET A 1 -15.67 -13.53 -24.94
CA MET A 1 -14.74 -12.63 -24.22
C MET A 1 -13.99 -11.80 -25.25
N ASN A 2 -13.99 -10.46 -25.16
CA ASN A 2 -13.18 -9.62 -26.05
C ASN A 2 -11.71 -9.79 -25.65
N ALA A 3 -10.90 -10.48 -26.46
CA ALA A 3 -9.48 -10.78 -26.18
C ALA A 3 -8.70 -9.57 -25.61
N SER A 4 -8.94 -8.38 -26.17
CA SER A 4 -8.35 -7.09 -25.75
C SER A 4 -8.57 -6.72 -24.26
N LEU A 5 -9.70 -7.09 -23.63
CA LEU A 5 -9.93 -6.77 -22.21
C LEU A 5 -9.25 -7.78 -21.29
N SER A 6 -9.16 -9.05 -21.69
CA SER A 6 -8.44 -10.08 -20.91
C SER A 6 -6.96 -9.76 -20.86
N GLU A 7 -6.36 -9.49 -22.02
CA GLU A 7 -4.96 -9.07 -22.14
C GLU A 7 -4.67 -7.81 -21.33
N PHE A 8 -5.58 -6.84 -21.33
CA PHE A 8 -5.45 -5.62 -20.53
C PHE A 8 -5.44 -5.91 -19.02
N LYS A 9 -6.31 -6.81 -18.53
CA LYS A 9 -6.30 -7.20 -17.11
C LYS A 9 -5.02 -7.93 -16.74
N GLU A 10 -4.59 -8.87 -17.57
CA GLU A 10 -3.35 -9.62 -17.35
C GLU A 10 -2.14 -8.69 -17.29
N THR A 11 -2.07 -7.70 -18.20
CA THR A 11 -1.01 -6.69 -18.19
C THR A 11 -1.01 -5.90 -16.89
N ILE A 12 -2.18 -5.43 -16.41
CA ILE A 12 -2.28 -4.72 -15.13
C ILE A 12 -1.81 -5.61 -13.99
N LEU A 13 -2.33 -6.84 -13.92
CA LEU A 13 -2.01 -7.77 -12.85
C LEU A 13 -0.50 -8.05 -12.77
N GLU A 14 0.13 -8.29 -13.92
CA GLU A 14 1.56 -8.54 -14.00
C GLU A 14 2.38 -7.36 -13.46
N HIS A 15 2.06 -6.12 -13.86
CA HIS A 15 2.77 -4.93 -13.37
C HIS A 15 2.54 -4.72 -11.87
N LEU A 16 1.32 -4.93 -11.37
CA LEU A 16 1.03 -4.82 -9.94
C LEU A 16 1.78 -5.88 -9.12
N LEU A 17 1.81 -7.13 -9.57
CA LEU A 17 2.55 -8.20 -8.90
C LEU A 17 4.06 -7.93 -8.94
N ASN A 18 4.60 -7.45 -10.06
CA ASN A 18 6.01 -7.08 -10.17
C ASN A 18 6.38 -5.94 -9.21
N LEU A 19 5.53 -4.91 -9.10
CA LEU A 19 5.70 -3.83 -8.13
C LEU A 19 5.70 -4.36 -6.69
N LEU A 20 4.74 -5.22 -6.34
CA LEU A 20 4.65 -5.80 -5.00
C LEU A 20 5.86 -6.67 -4.68
N TRP A 21 6.27 -7.57 -5.57
CA TRP A 21 7.47 -8.39 -5.40
C TRP A 21 8.71 -7.51 -5.22
N ARG A 22 8.88 -6.47 -6.05
CA ARG A 22 10.01 -5.53 -5.96
C ARG A 22 10.09 -4.89 -4.57
N GLN A 23 8.99 -4.31 -4.06
CA GLN A 23 9.01 -3.62 -2.77
C GLN A 23 9.12 -4.55 -1.58
N TRP A 24 8.44 -5.70 -1.61
CA TRP A 24 8.54 -6.69 -0.55
C TRP A 24 9.94 -7.29 -0.47
N THR A 25 10.56 -7.61 -1.61
CA THR A 25 11.95 -8.08 -1.63
C THR A 25 12.93 -7.01 -1.13
N ALA A 26 12.71 -5.75 -1.46
CA ALA A 26 13.54 -4.65 -0.96
C ALA A 26 13.49 -4.47 0.57
N ILE A 27 12.43 -4.95 1.23
CA ILE A 27 12.32 -4.97 2.70
C ILE A 27 12.53 -6.35 3.33
N GLY A 28 13.03 -7.33 2.56
CA GLY A 28 13.53 -8.61 3.08
C GLY A 28 12.61 -9.81 2.87
N VAL A 29 11.60 -9.74 2.01
CA VAL A 29 10.84 -10.93 1.58
C VAL A 29 11.63 -11.75 0.57
N SER A 30 11.69 -13.06 0.78
CA SER A 30 12.43 -13.97 -0.12
C SER A 30 11.71 -14.08 -1.47
N GLY A 31 12.32 -13.56 -2.53
CA GLY A 31 11.67 -13.39 -3.83
C GLY A 31 12.63 -13.34 -5.00
N TYR A 32 12.08 -13.38 -6.21
CA TYR A 32 12.82 -13.17 -7.46
C TYR A 32 12.50 -11.77 -7.97
N GLY A 33 13.52 -10.92 -8.12
CA GLY A 33 13.36 -9.57 -8.65
C GLY A 33 14.70 -8.96 -9.02
N SER A 34 14.79 -8.40 -10.23
CA SER A 34 16.03 -7.86 -10.81
C SER A 34 16.18 -6.34 -10.69
N ALA A 35 15.18 -5.64 -10.17
CA ALA A 35 15.20 -4.18 -10.04
C ALA A 35 15.31 -3.78 -8.56
N GLU A 36 16.34 -3.00 -8.24
CA GLU A 36 16.50 -2.41 -6.90
C GLU A 36 15.42 -1.34 -6.67
N GLU A 37 14.67 -1.46 -5.56
CA GLU A 37 13.81 -0.37 -5.09
C GLU A 37 14.71 0.67 -4.40
N ALA A 38 14.62 1.92 -4.83
CA ALA A 38 15.41 3.01 -4.26
C ALA A 38 14.62 3.83 -3.24
N LYS A 39 13.28 3.78 -3.30
CA LYS A 39 12.41 4.62 -2.50
C LYS A 39 12.16 4.00 -1.13
N VAL A 40 11.86 4.84 -0.14
CA VAL A 40 11.40 4.36 1.17
C VAL A 40 10.10 3.59 1.00
N VAL A 41 10.04 2.36 1.51
CA VAL A 41 8.85 1.52 1.44
C VAL A 41 7.95 1.80 2.63
N ASP A 42 6.68 2.03 2.35
CA ASP A 42 5.62 2.15 3.33
C ASP A 42 4.99 0.76 3.54
N PRO A 43 5.32 0.03 4.62
CA PRO A 43 4.89 -1.34 4.80
C PRO A 43 3.38 -1.47 5.05
N GLU A 44 2.73 -0.44 5.63
CA GLU A 44 1.29 -0.49 5.86
C GLU A 44 0.52 -0.29 4.57
N ALA A 45 0.88 0.71 3.77
CA ALA A 45 0.25 0.93 2.48
C ALA A 45 0.48 -0.27 1.55
N LEU A 46 1.73 -0.78 1.52
CA LEU A 46 2.11 -1.94 0.70
C LEU A 46 1.28 -3.17 1.07
N LEU A 47 1.13 -3.44 2.36
CA LEU A 47 0.30 -4.55 2.84
C LEU A 47 -1.15 -4.41 2.36
N LEU A 48 -1.76 -3.23 2.45
CA LEU A 48 -3.16 -3.05 2.04
C LEU A 48 -3.38 -3.34 0.55
N LEU A 49 -2.48 -2.90 -0.34
CA LEU A 49 -2.55 -3.26 -1.76
C LEU A 49 -2.30 -4.76 -1.97
N THR A 50 -1.34 -5.33 -1.23
CA THR A 50 -0.98 -6.74 -1.31
C THR A 50 -2.17 -7.64 -1.00
N LEU A 51 -2.93 -7.33 0.06
CA LEU A 51 -4.09 -8.14 0.46
C LEU A 51 -5.19 -8.20 -0.62
N THR A 52 -5.23 -7.22 -1.54
CA THR A 52 -6.14 -7.24 -2.68
C THR A 52 -5.54 -7.94 -3.90
N VAL A 53 -4.30 -7.62 -4.27
CA VAL A 53 -3.69 -8.08 -5.53
C VAL A 53 -3.05 -9.47 -5.40
N ALA A 54 -2.42 -9.79 -4.27
CA ALA A 54 -1.79 -11.09 -4.03
C ALA A 54 -2.80 -12.25 -3.89
N ARG A 55 -4.11 -11.95 -3.92
CA ARG A 55 -5.16 -12.96 -4.16
C ARG A 55 -4.98 -13.69 -5.50
N TYR A 56 -4.18 -13.14 -6.42
CA TYR A 56 -3.84 -13.75 -7.70
C TYR A 56 -2.40 -14.31 -7.73
N ASP A 57 -1.69 -14.29 -6.60
CA ASP A 57 -0.36 -14.87 -6.40
C ASP A 57 -0.24 -15.38 -4.95
N ALA A 58 -0.70 -16.62 -4.72
CA ALA A 58 -0.68 -17.24 -3.40
C ALA A 58 0.73 -17.32 -2.79
N ARG A 59 1.77 -17.41 -3.63
CA ARG A 59 3.16 -17.43 -3.17
C ARG A 59 3.55 -16.08 -2.55
N LEU A 60 3.26 -14.98 -3.25
CA LEU A 60 3.50 -13.65 -2.70
C LEU A 60 2.76 -13.45 -1.37
N PHE A 61 1.49 -13.85 -1.32
CA PHE A 61 0.68 -13.72 -0.11
C PHE A 61 1.32 -14.47 1.08
N ASP A 62 1.73 -15.72 0.88
CA ASP A 62 2.31 -16.54 1.95
C ASP A 62 3.72 -16.09 2.36
N GLU A 63 4.54 -15.59 1.43
CA GLU A 63 5.86 -15.03 1.75
C GLU A 63 5.75 -13.72 2.55
N VAL A 64 4.78 -12.87 2.23
CA VAL A 64 4.47 -11.67 3.01
C VAL A 64 3.96 -12.04 4.40
N LEU A 65 3.13 -13.07 4.50
CA LEU A 65 2.63 -13.55 5.78
C LEU A 65 3.76 -14.05 6.69
N GLY A 66 4.68 -14.86 6.16
CA GLY A 66 5.88 -15.28 6.90
C GLY A 66 6.78 -14.12 7.29
N TRP A 67 6.94 -13.11 6.43
CA TRP A 67 7.69 -11.90 6.79
C TRP A 67 7.03 -11.12 7.92
N LEU A 68 5.69 -11.07 7.96
CA LEU A 68 4.93 -10.42 9.04
C LEU A 68 5.01 -11.17 10.37
N GLU A 69 5.16 -12.49 10.38
CA GLU A 69 5.41 -13.27 11.62
C GLU A 69 6.70 -12.77 12.31
N ILE A 70 7.74 -12.45 11.53
CA ILE A 70 9.02 -11.95 12.07
C ILE A 70 9.01 -10.43 12.31
N ASN A 71 8.49 -9.66 11.36
CA ASN A 71 8.66 -8.21 11.30
C ASN A 71 7.38 -7.43 11.61
N GLY A 72 6.24 -8.10 11.83
CA GLY A 72 4.94 -7.48 12.12
C GLY A 72 4.93 -6.62 13.38
N GLY A 73 5.89 -6.83 14.28
CA GLY A 73 6.17 -5.96 15.42
C GLY A 73 6.44 -4.50 15.03
N TYR A 74 6.96 -4.25 13.83
CA TYR A 74 7.34 -2.92 13.34
C TYR A 74 6.27 -2.24 12.49
N LEU A 75 5.11 -2.87 12.25
CA LEU A 75 3.98 -2.22 11.58
C LEU A 75 3.17 -1.38 12.56
N ASN A 76 2.62 -0.25 12.12
CA ASN A 76 1.75 0.59 12.92
C ASN A 76 0.28 0.17 12.70
N VAL A 77 -0.27 -0.67 13.59
CA VAL A 77 -1.65 -1.18 13.49
C VAL A 77 -2.70 -0.08 13.57
N GLN A 78 -2.47 0.96 14.37
CA GLN A 78 -3.37 2.11 14.43
C GLN A 78 -3.37 2.87 13.09
N ARG A 79 -2.20 3.02 12.47
CA ARG A 79 -2.08 3.63 11.14
C ARG A 79 -2.78 2.76 10.10
N LEU A 80 -2.57 1.44 10.07
CA LEU A 80 -3.29 0.51 9.18
C LEU A 80 -4.81 0.72 9.26
N GLN A 81 -5.37 0.75 10.47
CA GLN A 81 -6.80 1.01 10.69
C GLN A 81 -7.24 2.37 10.16
N ASN A 82 -6.43 3.41 10.36
CA ASN A 82 -6.72 4.75 9.84
C ASN A 82 -6.69 4.78 8.31
N LEU A 83 -5.71 4.12 7.68
CA LEU A 83 -5.60 4.05 6.22
C LEU A 83 -6.82 3.36 5.61
N VAL A 84 -7.23 2.20 6.15
CA VAL A 84 -8.44 1.50 5.70
C VAL A 84 -9.66 2.40 5.77
N ARG A 85 -9.88 3.09 6.88
CA ARG A 85 -11.08 3.94 7.06
C ARG A 85 -11.05 5.23 6.24
N ARG A 86 -9.89 5.86 6.11
CA ARG A 86 -9.76 7.18 5.47
C ARG A 86 -9.65 7.10 3.95
N PHE A 87 -8.98 6.08 3.44
CA PHE A 87 -8.77 5.88 2.00
C PHE A 87 -9.70 4.81 1.42
N ASP A 88 -10.52 4.17 2.28
CA ASP A 88 -11.46 3.11 1.92
C ASP A 88 -10.82 1.93 1.17
N PHE A 89 -9.69 1.43 1.68
CA PHE A 89 -9.13 0.16 1.19
C PHE A 89 -10.12 -0.98 1.40
N GLN A 90 -10.23 -1.90 0.45
CA GLN A 90 -11.32 -2.88 0.41
C GLN A 90 -10.95 -4.23 1.02
N ALA A 91 -9.65 -4.53 1.22
CA ALA A 91 -9.16 -5.78 1.81
C ALA A 91 -9.39 -5.88 3.35
N LYS A 92 -10.62 -5.64 3.80
CA LYS A 92 -10.99 -5.54 5.22
C LYS A 92 -10.96 -6.91 5.90
N ALA A 93 -11.61 -7.92 5.30
CA ALA A 93 -11.65 -9.28 5.85
C ALA A 93 -10.26 -9.94 5.82
N GLU A 94 -9.51 -9.76 4.72
CA GLU A 94 -8.15 -10.25 4.57
C GLU A 94 -7.22 -9.67 5.63
N LEU A 95 -7.35 -8.36 5.91
CA LEU A 95 -6.56 -7.70 6.95
C LEU A 95 -6.88 -8.25 8.34
N SER A 96 -8.16 -8.50 8.65
CA SER A 96 -8.55 -9.10 9.93
C SER A 96 -8.08 -10.55 10.07
N ALA A 97 -8.12 -11.35 9.00
CA ALA A 97 -7.57 -12.71 9.00
C ALA A 97 -6.06 -12.75 9.23
N VAL A 98 -5.31 -11.87 8.55
CA VAL A 98 -3.86 -11.72 8.80
C VAL A 98 -3.60 -11.25 10.24
N ALA A 99 -4.40 -10.31 10.75
CA ALA A 99 -4.30 -9.85 12.13
C ALA A 99 -4.62 -10.94 13.16
N ASP A 100 -5.61 -11.81 12.93
CA ASP A 100 -5.88 -12.97 13.82
C ASP A 100 -4.67 -13.90 13.84
N ARG A 101 -4.14 -14.25 12.67
CA ARG A 101 -2.94 -15.10 12.58
C ARG A 101 -1.76 -14.52 13.37
N LEU A 102 -1.40 -13.26 13.13
CA LEU A 102 -0.33 -12.57 13.88
C LEU A 102 -0.69 -12.41 15.37
N GLY A 103 -1.98 -12.33 15.69
CA GLY A 103 -2.52 -12.24 17.04
C GLY A 103 -2.34 -13.51 17.87
N ARG A 104 -2.10 -14.66 17.23
CA ARG A 104 -1.83 -15.93 17.92
C ARG A 104 -0.35 -16.11 18.31
N GLU A 105 0.54 -15.26 17.80
CA GLU A 105 1.95 -15.25 18.19
C GLU A 105 2.18 -14.40 19.45
N SER A 106 2.90 -14.96 20.41
CA SER A 106 2.99 -14.43 21.79
C SER A 106 3.64 -13.04 21.88
N SER A 107 4.55 -12.69 20.97
CA SER A 107 5.33 -11.45 21.03
C SER A 107 4.54 -10.20 20.61
N VAL A 108 3.49 -10.36 19.77
CA VAL A 108 2.70 -9.24 19.21
C VAL A 108 1.19 -9.43 19.35
N ALA A 109 0.72 -10.49 20.02
CA ALA A 109 -0.69 -10.85 20.17
C ALA A 109 -1.63 -9.68 20.51
N LEU A 110 -1.33 -8.94 21.58
CA LEU A 110 -2.18 -7.86 22.09
C LEU A 110 -2.35 -6.71 21.09
N LYS A 111 -1.33 -6.46 20.26
CA LYS A 111 -1.30 -5.39 19.27
C LYS A 111 -2.30 -5.64 18.14
N TRP A 112 -2.41 -6.89 17.70
CA TRP A 112 -3.25 -7.27 16.56
C TRP A 112 -4.67 -7.67 16.95
N LYS A 113 -4.90 -8.08 18.20
CA LYS A 113 -6.20 -8.57 18.71
C LYS A 113 -7.41 -7.71 18.32
N LYS A 114 -7.31 -6.38 18.47
CA LYS A 114 -8.43 -5.49 18.12
C LYS A 114 -8.72 -5.53 16.61
N LEU A 115 -7.66 -5.48 15.79
CA LEU A 115 -7.80 -5.52 14.33
C LEU A 115 -8.33 -6.86 13.84
N ALA A 116 -7.90 -7.97 14.46
CA ALA A 116 -8.42 -9.31 14.18
C ALA A 116 -9.95 -9.34 14.28
N ALA A 117 -10.52 -8.82 15.37
CA ALA A 117 -11.97 -8.82 15.57
C ALA A 117 -12.75 -7.70 14.84
N THR A 118 -12.10 -6.88 14.01
CA THR A 118 -12.75 -5.68 13.44
C THR A 118 -13.60 -5.97 12.20
N TYR A 119 -13.14 -6.86 11.32
CA TYR A 119 -13.80 -7.13 10.05
C TYR A 119 -13.99 -8.63 9.84
N SER A 120 -15.17 -9.00 9.38
CA SER A 120 -15.51 -10.36 8.95
C SER A 120 -16.41 -10.26 7.73
N GLN A 121 -16.48 -11.34 6.97
CA GLN A 121 -17.43 -11.48 5.88
C GLN A 121 -18.33 -12.69 6.15
N ASP A 122 -19.64 -12.52 5.98
CA ASP A 122 -20.62 -13.58 6.23
C ASP A 122 -20.58 -14.67 5.15
N ALA A 123 -20.32 -14.28 3.90
CA ALA A 123 -20.20 -15.19 2.78
C ALA A 123 -18.79 -15.75 2.68
N GLU A 124 -18.66 -17.08 2.68
CA GLU A 124 -17.39 -17.74 2.40
C GLU A 124 -17.00 -17.55 0.93
N LEU A 125 -15.86 -16.90 0.71
CA LEU A 125 -15.30 -16.65 -0.63
C LEU A 125 -13.90 -17.26 -0.76
N PRO A 126 -13.54 -17.77 -1.95
CA PRO A 126 -12.16 -18.13 -2.24
C PRO A 126 -11.22 -16.93 -2.03
N LEU A 127 -10.17 -17.13 -1.23
CA LEU A 127 -9.12 -16.13 -1.07
C LEU A 127 -8.34 -15.97 -2.38
N PHE A 128 -7.99 -17.09 -3.02
CA PHE A 128 -7.12 -17.13 -4.18
C PHE A 128 -7.87 -17.38 -5.50
N TYR A 129 -7.42 -16.70 -6.54
CA TYR A 129 -7.93 -16.81 -7.90
C TYR A 129 -6.79 -17.08 -8.89
N MET A 130 -7.13 -17.79 -9.95
CA MET A 130 -6.31 -17.89 -11.15
C MET A 130 -6.23 -16.53 -11.85
N ARG A 131 -5.23 -16.35 -12.72
CA ARG A 131 -5.05 -15.10 -13.50
C ARG A 131 -6.27 -14.75 -14.38
N ASP A 132 -7.01 -15.75 -14.81
CA ASP A 132 -8.25 -15.59 -15.59
C ASP A 132 -9.47 -15.21 -14.71
N GLY A 133 -9.31 -15.12 -13.40
CA GLY A 133 -10.34 -14.74 -12.43
C GLY A 133 -11.18 -15.92 -11.89
N ARG A 134 -10.94 -17.15 -12.34
CA ARG A 134 -11.59 -18.33 -11.74
C ARG A 134 -11.03 -18.59 -10.34
N PRO A 135 -11.85 -19.05 -9.38
CA PRO A 135 -11.35 -19.41 -8.07
C PRO A 135 -10.34 -20.56 -8.17
N MET A 136 -9.28 -20.51 -7.37
CA MET A 136 -8.33 -21.62 -7.27
C MET A 136 -9.05 -22.83 -6.64
N PRO A 137 -8.80 -24.06 -7.12
CA PRO A 137 -9.38 -25.26 -6.52
C PRO A 137 -9.09 -25.32 -5.01
N LEU A 138 -10.14 -25.47 -4.22
CA LEU A 138 -10.03 -25.55 -2.76
C LEU A 138 -9.78 -27.01 -2.34
N PRO A 139 -8.87 -27.25 -1.38
CA PRO A 139 -8.71 -28.57 -0.76
C PRO A 139 -9.85 -28.84 0.23
N ASP A 140 -10.06 -30.12 0.58
CA ASP A 140 -11.07 -30.55 1.56
C ASP A 140 -10.84 -29.95 2.97
N ASN A 141 -9.60 -29.61 3.30
CA ASN A 141 -9.23 -28.96 4.56
C ASN A 141 -8.80 -27.51 4.32
N CYS A 142 -9.56 -26.56 4.89
CA CYS A 142 -9.29 -25.13 4.79
C CYS A 142 -8.53 -24.60 6.03
N ASP A 143 -7.83 -23.47 5.86
CA ASP A 143 -7.23 -22.77 6.99
C ASP A 143 -8.31 -22.20 7.93
N VAL A 144 -8.36 -22.70 9.16
CA VAL A 144 -9.41 -22.34 10.15
C VAL A 144 -9.43 -20.85 10.46
N ILE A 145 -8.26 -20.19 10.50
CA ILE A 145 -8.18 -18.77 10.83
C ILE A 145 -8.84 -17.96 9.72
N PHE A 146 -8.44 -18.18 8.48
CA PHE A 146 -9.02 -17.46 7.35
C PHE A 146 -10.50 -17.79 7.15
N GLN A 147 -10.90 -19.04 7.39
CA GLN A 147 -12.30 -19.44 7.31
C GLN A 147 -13.18 -18.68 8.34
N CYS A 148 -12.70 -18.45 9.57
CA CYS A 148 -13.41 -17.63 10.56
C CYS A 148 -13.69 -16.18 10.09
N HIS A 149 -12.97 -15.70 9.07
CA HIS A 149 -13.19 -14.39 8.44
C HIS A 149 -13.93 -14.47 7.09
N GLY A 150 -14.47 -15.63 6.72
CA GLY A 150 -15.17 -15.86 5.45
C GLY A 150 -14.24 -16.06 4.25
N LEU A 151 -12.98 -16.44 4.48
CA LEU A 151 -11.97 -16.59 3.43
C LEU A 151 -11.50 -18.04 3.31
N LEU A 152 -11.82 -18.68 2.18
CA LEU A 152 -11.45 -20.05 1.90
C LEU A 152 -10.07 -20.12 1.25
N ARG A 153 -9.12 -20.77 1.92
CA ARG A 153 -7.77 -21.03 1.40
C ARG A 153 -7.23 -22.37 1.91
N PRO A 154 -6.27 -22.98 1.20
CA PRO A 154 -5.46 -24.05 1.76
C PRO A 154 -4.75 -23.61 3.06
N PRO A 155 -4.41 -24.54 3.97
CA PRO A 155 -3.65 -24.24 5.19
C PRO A 155 -2.38 -23.46 4.87
N VAL A 156 -2.05 -22.47 5.69
CA VAL A 156 -0.84 -21.65 5.49
C VAL A 156 0.41 -22.53 5.59
N ARG A 157 1.30 -22.42 4.61
CA ARG A 157 2.61 -23.06 4.62
C ARG A 157 3.69 -22.00 4.45
N THR A 158 4.30 -21.58 5.56
CA THR A 158 5.49 -20.72 5.49
C THR A 158 6.71 -21.58 5.19
N ARG A 159 7.62 -21.09 4.34
CA ARG A 159 8.85 -21.81 3.97
C ARG A 159 9.94 -21.72 5.04
N GLY A 160 9.72 -20.94 6.09
CA GLY A 160 10.74 -20.64 7.10
C GLY A 160 11.93 -19.84 6.57
N LEU A 161 11.79 -19.23 5.37
CA LEU A 161 12.85 -18.45 4.71
C LEU A 161 12.81 -16.96 5.09
N SER A 162 11.79 -16.54 5.82
CA SER A 162 11.63 -15.16 6.25
C SER A 162 12.79 -14.74 7.17
N GLN A 163 13.27 -13.52 6.99
CA GLN A 163 14.36 -12.94 7.77
C GLN A 163 13.95 -11.58 8.31
N SER A 164 14.75 -11.03 9.22
CA SER A 164 14.62 -9.62 9.58
C SER A 164 14.84 -8.73 8.35
N PHE A 165 14.14 -7.59 8.30
CA PHE A 165 14.36 -6.62 7.23
C PHE A 165 15.84 -6.13 7.19
N PRO A 166 16.36 -5.75 6.00
CA PRO A 166 17.71 -5.22 5.84
C PRO A 166 18.05 -4.05 6.79
N ARG A 167 19.29 -4.02 7.28
CA ARG A 167 19.75 -3.04 8.29
C ARG A 167 20.22 -1.71 7.70
N ASP A 168 20.20 -1.62 6.38
CA ASP A 168 20.67 -0.51 5.55
C ASP A 168 19.74 -0.31 4.35
N GLY A 169 20.05 0.71 3.54
CA GLY A 169 19.23 1.11 2.40
C GLY A 169 18.08 2.06 2.76
N MET A 170 17.58 2.75 1.72
CA MET A 170 16.41 3.61 1.81
C MET A 170 15.08 2.85 1.91
N PRO A 171 14.87 1.71 1.21
CA PRO A 171 13.61 0.96 1.31
C PRO A 171 13.18 0.63 2.72
N THR A 172 14.14 0.26 3.58
CA THR A 172 13.90 -0.13 4.97
C THR A 172 13.98 1.03 5.96
N LEU A 173 14.21 2.27 5.51
CA LEU A 173 14.46 3.42 6.41
C LEU A 173 13.36 3.58 7.47
N LEU A 174 12.09 3.48 7.08
CA LEU A 174 10.96 3.59 8.02
C LEU A 174 10.96 2.46 9.05
N LEU A 175 11.26 1.23 8.65
CA LEU A 175 11.35 0.08 9.55
C LEU A 175 12.54 0.21 10.51
N ARG A 176 13.70 0.67 10.01
CA ARG A 176 14.90 0.95 10.81
C ARG A 176 14.65 2.04 11.86
N LEU A 177 13.98 3.13 11.48
CA LEU A 177 13.57 4.18 12.41
C LEU A 177 12.65 3.63 13.50
N ARG A 178 11.69 2.77 13.15
CA ARG A 178 10.79 2.15 14.12
C ARG A 178 11.48 1.14 15.04
N ALA A 179 12.53 0.47 14.56
CA ALA A 179 13.36 -0.36 15.42
C ALA A 179 14.20 0.47 16.39
N LEU A 180 14.65 1.65 15.98
CA LEU A 180 15.45 2.54 16.83
C LEU A 180 14.60 3.33 17.84
N LEU A 181 13.47 3.89 17.40
CA LEU A 181 12.67 4.87 18.15
C LEU A 181 11.36 4.30 18.68
N GLY A 182 11.05 3.04 18.35
CA GLY A 182 9.74 2.43 18.54
C GLY A 182 8.75 2.80 17.44
N VAL A 183 7.66 2.04 17.37
CA VAL A 183 6.59 2.26 16.38
C VAL A 183 5.74 3.47 16.77
N ASN A 184 6.06 4.65 16.21
CA ASN A 184 5.35 5.89 16.48
C ASN A 184 5.44 6.88 15.31
N LEU A 185 4.62 7.94 15.35
CA LEU A 185 4.50 8.95 14.28
C LEU A 185 5.80 9.72 13.99
N ARG A 186 6.77 9.75 14.90
CA ARG A 186 8.04 10.45 14.68
C ARG A 186 8.81 9.82 13.53
N CYS A 187 8.67 8.51 13.32
CA CYS A 187 9.36 7.80 12.24
C CYS A 187 8.89 8.27 10.87
N GLU A 188 7.58 8.35 10.63
CA GLU A 188 7.03 8.87 9.37
C GLU A 188 7.33 10.35 9.17
N ILE A 189 7.26 11.15 10.26
CA ILE A 189 7.62 12.57 10.24
C ILE A 189 9.08 12.75 9.82
N LEU A 190 10.01 11.96 10.38
CA LEU A 190 11.43 12.04 10.03
C LEU A 190 11.70 11.66 8.58
N CYS A 191 11.05 10.61 8.05
CA CYS A 191 11.16 10.28 6.62
C CYS A 191 10.70 11.46 5.73
N LEU A 192 9.61 12.13 6.09
CA LEU A 192 9.07 13.26 5.33
C LEU A 192 9.91 14.53 5.48
N LEU A 193 10.40 14.84 6.67
CA LEU A 193 11.33 15.94 6.87
C LEU A 193 12.67 15.67 6.16
N GLY A 194 13.05 14.41 6.03
CA GLY A 194 14.22 14.00 5.23
C GLY A 194 14.02 14.22 3.73
N SER A 195 12.78 14.21 3.23
CA SER A 195 12.48 14.29 1.79
C SER A 195 12.31 15.70 1.22
N VAL A 196 12.24 16.74 2.07
CA VAL A 196 12.06 18.14 1.66
C VAL A 196 12.77 19.09 2.61
N ASP A 197 13.09 20.31 2.18
CA ASP A 197 13.73 21.31 3.05
C ASP A 197 12.82 21.80 4.17
N GLU A 198 11.57 22.14 3.85
CA GLU A 198 10.57 22.60 4.80
C GLU A 198 9.20 21.98 4.45
N ILE A 199 8.40 21.67 5.47
CA ILE A 199 7.07 21.08 5.27
C ILE A 199 6.04 21.61 6.28
N HIS A 200 4.80 21.78 5.81
CA HIS A 200 3.68 22.17 6.66
C HIS A 200 3.03 20.95 7.35
N PRO A 201 2.62 21.04 8.63
CA PRO A 201 2.00 19.92 9.36
C PRO A 201 0.78 19.30 8.68
N SER A 202 -0.06 20.11 8.03
CA SER A 202 -1.24 19.60 7.32
C SER A 202 -0.85 18.72 6.13
N LEU A 203 0.27 19.02 5.46
CA LEU A 203 0.78 18.22 4.37
C LEU A 203 1.27 16.87 4.90
N ILE A 204 2.05 16.85 5.99
CA ILE A 204 2.47 15.59 6.64
C ILE A 204 1.24 14.74 7.02
N ALA A 205 0.23 15.34 7.64
CA ALA A 205 -0.98 14.63 8.04
C ALA A 205 -1.69 13.98 6.85
N ARG A 206 -1.77 14.70 5.72
CA ARG A 206 -2.32 14.18 4.47
C ARG A 206 -1.49 13.03 3.91
N LEU A 207 -0.17 13.19 3.80
CA LEU A 207 0.75 12.19 3.23
C LEU A 207 0.82 10.91 4.08
N THR A 208 0.74 11.02 5.40
CA THR A 208 0.84 9.88 6.31
C THR A 208 -0.50 9.22 6.63
N GLY A 209 -1.62 9.86 6.27
CA GLY A 209 -2.96 9.45 6.64
C GLY A 209 -3.31 9.69 8.12
N GLN A 210 -2.53 10.50 8.84
CA GLN A 210 -2.66 10.74 10.28
C GLN A 210 -3.54 11.95 10.62
N ASN A 211 -4.00 12.04 11.88
CA ASN A 211 -4.78 13.19 12.33
C ASN A 211 -3.90 14.46 12.37
N PRO A 212 -4.33 15.60 11.79
CA PRO A 212 -3.55 16.84 11.81
C PRO A 212 -3.14 17.32 13.20
N ARG A 213 -4.00 17.17 14.21
CA ARG A 213 -3.69 17.57 15.59
C ARG A 213 -2.58 16.70 16.19
N SER A 214 -2.60 15.40 15.92
CA SER A 214 -1.54 14.49 16.37
C SER A 214 -0.19 14.86 15.76
N ILE A 215 -0.16 15.18 14.46
CA ILE A 215 1.06 15.63 13.78
C ILE A 215 1.58 16.94 14.37
N GLN A 216 0.71 17.92 14.58
CA GLN A 216 1.11 19.21 15.18
C GLN A 216 1.68 19.04 16.59
N ASN A 217 1.05 18.23 17.43
CA ASN A 217 1.53 17.96 18.78
C ASN A 217 2.90 17.29 18.76
N VAL A 218 3.06 16.23 17.96
CA VAL A 218 4.33 15.49 17.87
C VAL A 218 5.44 16.37 17.30
N LEU A 219 5.17 17.19 16.28
CA LEU A 219 6.14 18.13 15.74
C LEU A 219 6.55 19.19 16.77
N ALA A 220 5.60 19.73 17.55
CA ALA A 220 5.90 20.66 18.62
C ALA A 220 6.80 20.03 19.70
N GLU A 221 6.55 18.78 20.08
CA GLU A 221 7.43 18.03 20.97
C GLU A 221 8.83 17.81 20.37
N MET A 222 8.89 17.41 19.09
CA MET A 222 10.15 17.14 18.39
C MET A 222 11.04 18.39 18.28
N VAL A 223 10.47 19.60 18.26
CA VAL A 223 11.26 20.85 18.25
C VAL A 223 12.15 20.97 19.49
N HIS A 224 11.73 20.44 20.65
CA HIS A 224 12.54 20.47 21.86
C HIS A 224 13.83 19.62 21.76
N SER A 225 13.96 18.75 20.75
CA SER A 225 15.20 17.99 20.51
C SER A 225 16.34 18.85 19.96
N GLY A 226 16.05 20.04 19.42
CA GLY A 226 17.00 20.84 18.65
C GLY A 226 17.26 20.34 17.23
N VAL A 227 16.84 19.11 16.90
CA VAL A 227 17.02 18.50 15.57
C VAL A 227 15.92 18.90 14.60
N VAL A 228 14.68 19.00 15.08
CA VAL A 228 13.58 19.55 14.30
C VAL A 228 13.48 21.05 14.56
N GLN A 229 13.48 21.84 13.51
CA GLN A 229 13.33 23.29 13.60
C GLN A 229 11.93 23.70 13.17
N VAL A 230 11.46 24.82 13.71
CA VAL A 230 10.19 25.44 13.32
C VAL A 230 10.44 26.88 12.94
N ARG A 231 9.91 27.28 11.79
CA ARG A 231 9.85 28.67 11.36
C ARG A 231 8.40 29.11 11.30
N THR A 232 8.11 30.27 11.87
CA THR A 232 6.79 30.89 11.77
C THR A 232 6.82 31.90 10.63
N ARG A 233 6.04 31.65 9.58
CA ARG A 233 5.81 32.61 8.49
C ARG A 233 4.41 33.18 8.65
N ALA A 234 4.33 34.43 9.11
CA ALA A 234 3.08 35.09 9.54
C ALA A 234 2.33 34.29 10.62
N ARG A 235 1.35 33.46 10.24
CA ARG A 235 0.55 32.58 11.12
C ARG A 235 0.72 31.09 10.86
N GLU A 236 1.54 30.72 9.87
CA GLU A 236 1.78 29.33 9.50
C GLU A 236 3.13 28.85 10.04
N LYS A 237 3.14 27.60 10.52
CA LYS A 237 4.36 26.94 11.00
C LYS A 237 4.84 25.97 9.93
N VAL A 238 6.09 26.12 9.53
CA VAL A 238 6.79 25.15 8.67
C VAL A 238 7.93 24.53 9.47
N TYR A 239 8.18 23.25 9.22
CA TYR A 239 9.13 22.44 9.98
C TYR A 239 10.22 21.91 9.05
N SER A 240 11.44 21.81 9.57
CA SER A 240 12.63 21.34 8.85
C SER A 240 13.55 20.55 9.78
N LEU A 241 14.56 19.88 9.21
CA LEU A 241 15.67 19.30 9.97
C LEU A 241 16.80 20.32 10.12
N SER A 242 17.45 20.32 11.27
CA SER A 242 18.76 20.93 11.44
C SER A 242 19.80 20.16 10.62
N MET A 243 20.72 20.87 9.99
CA MET A 243 21.80 20.24 9.23
C MET A 243 22.73 19.43 10.13
N GLY A 244 23.30 18.35 9.60
CA GLY A 244 24.40 17.57 10.18
C GLY A 244 24.00 16.51 11.21
N THR A 245 22.91 16.67 11.95
CA THR A 245 22.61 15.73 13.06
C THR A 245 22.08 14.38 12.58
N LEU A 246 21.18 14.37 11.59
CA LEU A 246 20.54 13.14 11.08
C LEU A 246 20.82 12.87 9.59
N ASP A 247 21.65 13.69 8.95
CA ASP A 247 21.86 13.64 7.49
C ASP A 247 22.41 12.29 7.02
N ALA A 248 23.35 11.69 7.76
CA ALA A 248 23.88 10.37 7.42
C ALA A 248 22.81 9.26 7.43
N LEU A 249 21.71 9.43 8.18
CA LEU A 249 20.62 8.47 8.27
C LEU A 249 19.49 8.79 7.29
N LEU A 250 19.04 10.05 7.27
CA LEU A 250 17.87 10.47 6.51
C LEU A 250 18.22 10.93 5.09
N ARG A 251 19.39 11.54 4.91
CA ARG A 251 19.83 12.16 3.64
C ARG A 251 21.21 11.69 3.17
N PRO A 252 21.57 10.39 3.21
CA PRO A 252 22.94 9.95 2.93
C PRO A 252 23.41 10.30 1.52
N ASN A 253 22.49 10.37 0.55
CA ASN A 253 22.77 10.70 -0.85
C ASN A 253 21.91 11.90 -1.33
N GLY A 254 21.58 12.83 -0.44
CA GLY A 254 20.61 13.91 -0.71
C GLY A 254 19.23 13.61 -0.11
N PHE A 255 18.17 14.24 -0.62
CA PHE A 255 16.82 14.10 -0.05
C PHE A 255 16.36 12.64 0.03
N THR A 256 15.70 12.29 1.14
CA THR A 256 15.07 10.97 1.29
C THR A 256 14.11 10.73 0.12
N PRO A 257 14.24 9.64 -0.64
CA PRO A 257 13.35 9.31 -1.76
C PRO A 257 12.01 8.78 -1.25
N TRP A 258 11.19 9.67 -0.70
CA TRP A 258 9.86 9.34 -0.20
C TRP A 258 8.83 9.29 -1.34
N GLN A 259 8.17 8.16 -1.51
CA GLN A 259 6.98 8.04 -2.34
C GLN A 259 5.74 8.21 -1.47
N ASN A 260 4.79 9.03 -1.91
CA ASN A 260 3.47 9.04 -1.28
C ASN A 260 2.67 7.81 -1.71
N SER A 261 2.99 6.67 -1.09
CA SER A 261 2.49 5.34 -1.47
C SER A 261 1.03 5.12 -1.13
N VAL A 262 0.49 5.79 -0.11
CA VAL A 262 -0.91 5.59 0.34
C VAL A 262 -1.92 5.88 -0.78
N PRO A 263 -1.99 7.09 -1.37
CA PRO A 263 -2.92 7.36 -2.46
C PRO A 263 -2.54 6.63 -3.74
N LEU A 264 -1.24 6.40 -4.01
CA LEU A 264 -0.80 5.60 -5.16
C LEU A 264 -1.40 4.19 -5.11
N PHE A 265 -1.22 3.50 -3.99
CA PHE A 265 -1.67 2.13 -3.81
C PHE A 265 -3.18 2.04 -3.74
N ARG A 266 -3.86 3.05 -3.18
CA ARG A 266 -5.32 3.11 -3.28
C ARG A 266 -5.80 3.27 -4.72
N ALA A 267 -5.15 4.12 -5.52
CA ALA A 267 -5.44 4.26 -6.95
C ALA A 267 -5.26 2.94 -7.72
N LEU A 268 -4.16 2.22 -7.44
CA LEU A 268 -3.90 0.90 -8.04
C LEU A 268 -4.92 -0.15 -7.61
N GLU A 269 -5.38 -0.12 -6.35
CA GLU A 269 -6.43 -1.00 -5.86
C GLU A 269 -7.78 -0.72 -6.55
N ILE A 270 -8.16 0.57 -6.67
CA ILE A 270 -9.38 0.98 -7.39
C ILE A 270 -9.32 0.56 -8.85
N LEU A 271 -8.16 0.72 -9.49
CA LEU A 271 -7.93 0.26 -10.85
C LEU A 271 -8.17 -1.26 -10.94
N TRP A 272 -7.50 -2.04 -10.09
CA TRP A 272 -7.55 -3.49 -10.14
C TRP A 272 -8.96 -4.05 -9.88
N LEU A 273 -9.58 -3.64 -8.79
CA LEU A 273 -10.97 -3.99 -8.48
C LEU A 273 -11.90 -3.51 -9.59
N GLY A 274 -11.57 -2.36 -10.18
CA GLY A 274 -12.37 -1.73 -11.20
C GLY A 274 -12.38 -2.49 -12.54
N VAL A 275 -11.24 -3.05 -12.94
CA VAL A 275 -11.13 -3.85 -14.17
C VAL A 275 -11.57 -5.31 -13.98
N THR A 276 -11.51 -5.83 -12.75
CA THR A 276 -11.91 -7.22 -12.44
C THR A 276 -13.39 -7.39 -12.14
N ALA A 277 -14.08 -6.34 -11.69
CA ALA A 277 -15.50 -6.36 -11.30
C ALA A 277 -16.39 -7.16 -12.28
N PRO A 278 -17.04 -8.27 -11.83
CA PRO A 278 -17.84 -9.14 -12.70
C PRO A 278 -18.94 -8.39 -13.46
N LYS A 279 -19.60 -7.44 -12.78
CA LYS A 279 -20.67 -6.59 -13.34
C LYS A 279 -20.22 -5.78 -14.56
N ARG A 280 -18.91 -5.56 -14.74
CA ARG A 280 -18.34 -4.74 -15.81
C ARG A 280 -17.88 -5.53 -17.03
N GLN A 281 -17.85 -6.86 -16.93
CA GLN A 281 -17.35 -7.73 -18.00
C GLN A 281 -18.33 -7.81 -19.20
N ASN A 282 -19.64 -7.70 -18.92
CA ASN A 282 -20.70 -7.82 -19.93
C ASN A 282 -21.37 -6.49 -20.27
N LEU A 283 -20.76 -5.36 -19.90
CA LEU A 283 -21.30 -4.05 -20.26
C LEU A 283 -21.15 -3.78 -21.76
N GLY A 284 -22.21 -3.21 -22.34
CA GLY A 284 -22.17 -2.64 -23.68
C GLY A 284 -21.10 -1.55 -23.80
N PRO A 285 -20.58 -1.27 -25.00
CA PRO A 285 -19.42 -0.41 -25.19
C PRO A 285 -19.54 1.01 -24.60
N LEU A 286 -20.71 1.65 -24.72
CA LEU A 286 -20.96 2.98 -24.15
C LEU A 286 -20.96 2.99 -22.62
N LEU A 287 -21.63 2.00 -22.01
CA LEU A 287 -21.63 1.83 -20.54
C LEU A 287 -20.23 1.57 -20.02
N ARG A 288 -19.44 0.75 -20.73
CA ARG A 288 -18.03 0.51 -20.40
C ARG A 288 -17.20 1.80 -20.46
N ALA A 289 -17.38 2.61 -21.49
CA ALA A 289 -16.70 3.90 -21.61
C ALA A 289 -17.10 4.86 -20.47
N SER A 290 -18.36 4.82 -20.03
CA SER A 290 -18.83 5.59 -18.86
C SER A 290 -18.13 5.13 -17.56
N GLU A 291 -18.05 3.81 -17.33
CA GLU A 291 -17.35 3.26 -16.16
C GLU A 291 -15.85 3.61 -16.15
N TRP A 292 -15.18 3.58 -17.31
CA TRP A 292 -13.77 4.02 -17.39
C TRP A 292 -13.61 5.50 -17.10
N ARG A 293 -14.54 6.37 -17.52
CA ARG A 293 -14.49 7.81 -17.16
C ARG A 293 -14.63 8.00 -15.66
N ARG A 294 -15.54 7.26 -15.03
CA ARG A 294 -15.75 7.31 -13.58
C ARG A 294 -14.49 6.87 -12.83
N LEU A 295 -13.92 5.73 -13.21
CA LEU A 295 -12.68 5.22 -12.62
C LEU A 295 -11.50 6.18 -12.84
N ALA A 296 -11.32 6.70 -14.06
CA ALA A 296 -10.26 7.65 -14.36
C ALA A 296 -10.38 8.91 -13.52
N LYS A 297 -11.58 9.47 -13.35
CA LYS A 297 -11.81 10.64 -12.50
C LYS A 297 -11.38 10.40 -11.05
N GLU A 298 -11.73 9.24 -10.50
CA GLU A 298 -11.39 8.85 -9.14
C GLU A 298 -9.88 8.64 -8.96
N ILE A 299 -9.26 7.86 -9.86
CA ILE A 299 -7.83 7.55 -9.84
C ILE A 299 -6.97 8.79 -10.07
N ARG A 300 -7.35 9.71 -10.97
CA ARG A 300 -6.59 10.94 -11.27
C ARG A 300 -6.30 11.78 -10.03
N VAL A 301 -7.27 11.94 -9.14
CA VAL A 301 -7.11 12.73 -7.90
C VAL A 301 -6.03 12.09 -7.02
N LEU A 302 -6.13 10.78 -6.81
CA LEU A 302 -5.18 10.02 -6.02
C LEU A 302 -3.78 9.99 -6.62
N LEU A 303 -3.66 9.88 -7.95
CA LEU A 303 -2.36 9.94 -8.64
C LEU A 303 -1.72 11.34 -8.52
N GLY A 304 -2.53 12.40 -8.57
CA GLY A 304 -2.07 13.76 -8.29
C GLY A 304 -1.54 13.90 -6.86
N ASP A 305 -2.31 13.42 -5.87
CA ASP A 305 -1.89 13.41 -4.46
C ASP A 305 -0.64 12.54 -4.22
N ALA A 306 -0.47 11.47 -5.00
CA ALA A 306 0.72 10.61 -4.98
C ALA A 306 1.97 11.27 -5.60
N GLY A 307 1.83 12.44 -6.24
CA GLY A 307 2.93 13.10 -6.96
C GLY A 307 3.20 12.52 -8.36
N MET A 308 2.28 11.73 -8.92
CA MET A 308 2.41 11.11 -10.25
C MET A 308 1.92 12.03 -11.39
N GLY A 309 1.51 13.26 -11.08
CA GLY A 309 0.92 14.19 -12.04
C GLY A 309 -0.47 13.75 -12.48
N GLN A 310 -0.80 13.97 -13.76
CA GLN A 310 -2.09 13.59 -14.35
C GLN A 310 -1.87 12.69 -15.58
N PRO A 311 -1.51 11.42 -15.38
CA PRO A 311 -1.17 10.52 -16.49
C PRO A 311 -2.39 10.06 -17.29
N LEU A 312 -3.61 10.26 -16.78
CA LEU A 312 -4.86 9.89 -17.46
C LEU A 312 -5.51 11.12 -18.10
N ARG A 313 -5.75 11.05 -19.42
CA ARG A 313 -6.40 12.11 -20.20
C ARG A 313 -7.87 12.27 -19.82
N GLU A 314 -8.38 13.49 -19.93
CA GLU A 314 -9.74 13.82 -19.52
C GLU A 314 -10.79 13.16 -20.40
N GLY A 315 -11.74 12.46 -19.78
CA GLY A 315 -12.78 11.73 -20.52
C GLY A 315 -13.79 12.59 -21.28
N SER A 316 -13.90 13.88 -20.94
CA SER A 316 -14.73 14.87 -21.64
C SER A 316 -14.21 15.17 -23.05
N LEU A 317 -12.91 14.97 -23.30
CA LEU A 317 -12.26 15.26 -24.59
C LEU A 317 -12.52 14.19 -25.65
N PHE A 318 -13.12 13.05 -25.28
CA PHE A 318 -13.31 11.92 -26.17
C PHE A 318 -14.78 11.50 -26.21
N ALA A 319 -15.38 11.54 -27.39
CA ALA A 319 -16.80 11.20 -27.57
C ALA A 319 -17.06 9.69 -27.52
N GLY A 320 -18.18 9.30 -26.90
CA GLY A 320 -18.73 7.95 -26.93
C GLY A 320 -17.75 6.87 -26.44
N GLU A 321 -17.59 5.83 -27.24
CA GLU A 321 -16.81 4.62 -26.92
C GLU A 321 -15.30 4.80 -27.06
N LYS A 322 -14.85 5.87 -27.76
CA LYS A 322 -13.44 6.13 -28.05
C LYS A 322 -12.58 6.23 -26.79
N TYR A 323 -13.19 6.65 -25.68
CA TYR A 323 -12.48 6.77 -24.41
C TYR A 323 -11.96 5.43 -23.86
N CYS A 324 -12.56 4.29 -24.24
CA CYS A 324 -12.07 2.98 -23.81
C CYS A 324 -10.61 2.74 -24.22
N ALA A 325 -10.27 3.06 -25.48
CA ALA A 325 -8.91 2.88 -25.99
C ALA A 325 -7.92 3.84 -25.32
N VAL A 326 -8.33 5.10 -25.15
CA VAL A 326 -7.56 6.15 -24.46
C VAL A 326 -7.22 5.74 -23.03
N PHE A 327 -8.23 5.27 -22.28
CA PHE A 327 -8.03 4.82 -20.90
C PHE A 327 -7.04 3.64 -20.83
N GLN A 328 -7.19 2.64 -21.71
CA GLN A 328 -6.27 1.50 -21.74
C GLN A 328 -4.84 1.92 -22.09
N GLU A 329 -4.66 2.83 -23.05
CA GLU A 329 -3.36 3.36 -23.44
C GLU A 329 -2.70 4.12 -22.28
N ASP A 330 -3.44 5.02 -21.63
CA ASP A 330 -2.93 5.82 -20.51
C ASP A 330 -2.53 4.95 -19.33
N ILE A 331 -3.36 3.95 -18.99
CA ILE A 331 -3.06 3.00 -17.93
C ILE A 331 -1.81 2.18 -18.27
N ARG A 332 -1.69 1.65 -19.50
CA ARG A 332 -0.49 0.90 -19.92
C ARG A 332 0.78 1.73 -19.80
N LYS A 333 0.76 2.99 -20.26
CA LYS A 333 1.90 3.90 -20.14
C LYS A 333 2.24 4.20 -18.68
N PHE A 334 1.21 4.43 -17.86
CA PHE A 334 1.38 4.73 -16.46
C PHE A 334 2.00 3.56 -15.69
N ILE A 335 1.44 2.35 -15.81
CA ILE A 335 1.93 1.17 -15.06
C ILE A 335 3.31 0.70 -15.53
N ALA A 336 3.66 0.92 -16.80
CA ALA A 336 5.00 0.63 -17.31
C ALA A 336 6.09 1.53 -16.71
N GLY A 337 5.72 2.70 -16.15
CA GLY A 337 6.64 3.62 -15.49
C GLY A 337 6.70 3.48 -13.96
N LEU A 338 5.96 2.54 -13.37
CA LEU A 338 5.97 2.25 -11.93
C LEU A 338 7.11 1.30 -11.55
#